data_AF-U1QW44-F1
#
_entry.id   AF-U1QW44-F1
#
_cell.length_a   1.000
_cell.length_b   1.000
_cell.length_c   1.000
_cell.angle_alpha   90.00
_cell.angle_beta   90.00
_cell.angle_gamma   90.00
#
_symmetry.space_group_name_H-M   'P 1'
#
loop_
_entity.id
_entity.type
_entity.pdbx_description
1 polymer ?
#
loop_
_entity_poly.entity_id
_entity_poly.type
_entity_poly.pdbx_seq_one_letter_code
_entity_poly.pdbx_strand_id
1 'polypeptide(L)'
;MQAVNMKWRNGVKKIVVVIGDAPPRDPEPGTGYTAASVAKAAYEVDPVSVYGIDTGHLSSTEFRTLVTSSSGTTANASSPDQVSDLVNNAINSELNKPFAWIQGPYVAKVGDSVDIDAAASHAVSGSLTSYEWDFNGDGVYDETANSPRITHTFTEEFSGVIGLRVTQSDGQAAVATTQVDITDDGDSTPRDQDNCPDVYNWGQSDFDNDGVGDECDPDPGFPTEDKPGVCVVGENCPPDGGAPSVQPTPDPNSGSVPTPAVVPEPTKAPTAAPTTTASRRSLSNTGPRAGRLTTLAVIGMLTGAAVLHYRRRVIS
;
A
#
# COMPACT_ATOMS: atom_id res chain seq x y z
N MET A 1 -1.93 12.11 -2.60
CA MET A 1 -1.43 10.96 -1.80
C MET A 1 -1.78 11.04 -0.31
N GLN A 2 -1.60 12.17 0.39
CA GLN A 2 -1.81 12.23 1.85
C GLN A 2 -3.18 11.71 2.32
N ALA A 3 -4.28 12.04 1.60
CA ALA A 3 -5.62 11.57 1.94
C ALA A 3 -5.81 10.05 1.75
N VAL A 4 -5.19 9.47 0.71
CA VAL A 4 -5.25 8.02 0.44
C VAL A 4 -4.56 7.25 1.57
N ASN A 5 -3.40 7.74 2.01
CA ASN A 5 -2.58 7.09 3.05
C ASN A 5 -3.01 7.41 4.50
N MET A 6 -4.18 8.03 4.70
CA MET A 6 -4.70 8.25 6.05
C MET A 6 -5.00 6.92 6.74
N LYS A 7 -4.91 6.88 8.07
CA LYS A 7 -5.38 5.72 8.85
C LYS A 7 -6.90 5.69 8.86
N TRP A 8 -7.48 4.95 7.92
CA TRP A 8 -8.92 4.69 7.85
C TRP A 8 -9.32 3.62 8.86
N ARG A 9 -10.57 3.67 9.33
CA ARG A 9 -11.14 2.56 10.11
C ARG A 9 -11.49 1.42 9.16
N ASN A 10 -11.41 0.19 9.63
CA ASN A 10 -11.76 -0.97 8.83
C ASN A 10 -13.25 -0.92 8.41
N GLY A 11 -13.53 -1.28 7.16
CA GLY A 11 -14.89 -1.40 6.62
C GLY A 11 -15.62 -0.08 6.33
N VAL A 12 -14.92 1.05 6.24
CA VAL A 12 -15.53 2.33 5.85
C VAL A 12 -15.42 2.56 4.35
N LYS A 13 -16.44 3.20 3.75
CA LYS A 13 -16.31 3.77 2.40
C LYS A 13 -15.37 4.99 2.47
N LYS A 14 -14.33 5.01 1.62
CA LYS A 14 -13.31 6.06 1.59
C LYS A 14 -13.63 7.03 0.45
N ILE A 15 -13.87 8.29 0.79
CA ILE A 15 -14.25 9.33 -0.19
C ILE A 15 -13.28 10.51 -0.06
N VAL A 16 -12.75 10.96 -1.18
CA VAL A 16 -11.99 12.21 -1.28
C VAL A 16 -12.75 13.16 -2.19
N VAL A 17 -13.14 14.32 -1.67
CA VAL A 17 -13.76 15.38 -2.46
C VAL A 17 -12.74 16.48 -2.71
N VAL A 18 -12.36 16.65 -3.98
CA VAL A 18 -11.44 17.69 -4.42
C VAL A 18 -12.26 18.86 -4.95
N ILE A 19 -12.04 20.04 -4.38
CA ILE A 19 -12.68 21.28 -4.80
C ILE A 19 -11.58 22.22 -5.28
N GLY A 20 -11.72 22.75 -6.49
CA GLY A 20 -10.72 23.68 -7.02
C GLY A 20 -11.19 24.47 -8.23
N ASP A 21 -10.52 25.59 -8.44
CA ASP A 21 -10.74 26.57 -9.49
C ASP A 21 -9.59 26.61 -10.51
N ALA A 22 -8.57 25.77 -10.33
CA ALA A 22 -7.38 25.69 -11.16
C ALA A 22 -7.14 24.28 -11.67
N PRO A 23 -6.53 24.11 -12.86
CA PRO A 23 -6.19 22.80 -13.37
C PRO A 23 -5.12 22.16 -12.47
N PRO A 24 -5.23 20.86 -12.18
CA PRO A 24 -4.16 20.14 -11.51
C PRO A 24 -2.93 20.06 -12.42
N ARG A 25 -1.77 19.89 -11.78
CA ARG A 25 -0.51 19.70 -12.46
C ARG A 25 -0.12 18.24 -12.36
N ASP A 26 0.34 17.68 -13.46
CA ASP A 26 0.79 16.29 -13.55
C ASP A 26 2.18 16.26 -14.23
N PRO A 27 3.26 15.90 -13.52
CA PRO A 27 3.30 15.57 -12.09
C PRO A 27 3.05 16.79 -11.18
N GLU A 28 2.57 16.54 -9.96
CA GLU A 28 2.38 17.56 -8.93
C GLU A 28 3.75 18.18 -8.54
N PRO A 29 3.90 19.52 -8.59
CA PRO A 29 5.14 20.18 -8.20
C PRO A 29 5.51 19.90 -6.74
N GLY A 30 6.75 19.48 -6.52
CA GLY A 30 7.30 19.23 -5.19
C GLY A 30 7.18 17.77 -4.73
N THR A 31 6.10 17.08 -5.06
CA THR A 31 5.92 15.66 -4.72
C THR A 31 6.26 14.71 -5.87
N GLY A 32 6.10 15.16 -7.12
CA GLY A 32 6.32 14.33 -8.31
C GLY A 32 5.18 13.35 -8.61
N TYR A 33 4.09 13.36 -7.83
CA TYR A 33 2.99 12.42 -8.03
C TYR A 33 2.22 12.73 -9.31
N THR A 34 1.95 11.68 -10.08
CA THR A 34 1.10 11.75 -11.26
C THR A 34 -0.34 11.34 -10.96
N ALA A 35 -1.29 11.71 -11.81
CA ALA A 35 -2.68 11.23 -11.68
C ALA A 35 -2.73 9.70 -11.67
N ALA A 36 -1.93 9.05 -12.51
CA ALA A 36 -1.80 7.59 -12.56
C ALA A 36 -1.24 7.01 -11.25
N SER A 37 -0.20 7.61 -10.66
CA SER A 37 0.37 7.12 -9.40
C SER A 37 -0.62 7.24 -8.23
N VAL A 38 -1.46 8.28 -8.22
CA VAL A 38 -2.49 8.48 -7.20
C VAL A 38 -3.64 7.48 -7.40
N ALA A 39 -4.04 7.22 -8.65
CA ALA A 39 -5.06 6.23 -8.97
C ALA A 39 -4.62 4.82 -8.56
N LYS A 40 -3.39 4.42 -8.89
CA LYS A 40 -2.82 3.12 -8.51
C LYS A 40 -2.78 2.94 -7.00
N ALA A 41 -2.26 3.94 -6.28
CA ALA A 41 -2.25 3.89 -4.82
C ALA A 41 -3.65 3.89 -4.19
N ALA A 42 -4.62 4.59 -4.80
CA ALA A 42 -6.00 4.55 -4.35
C ALA A 42 -6.61 3.15 -4.52
N TYR A 43 -6.24 2.44 -5.58
CA TYR A 43 -6.68 1.08 -5.87
C TYR A 43 -6.09 0.04 -4.90
N GLU A 44 -4.79 0.12 -4.61
CA GLU A 44 -4.05 -0.88 -3.81
C GLU A 44 -4.38 -0.88 -2.30
N VAL A 45 -4.83 0.25 -1.73
CA VAL A 45 -5.01 0.41 -0.27
C VAL A 45 -6.40 -0.05 0.23
N ASP A 46 -7.27 -0.54 -0.65
CA ASP A 46 -8.74 -0.57 -0.58
C ASP A 46 -9.36 0.71 -1.21
N PRO A 47 -10.01 0.58 -2.41
CA PRO A 47 -10.36 1.65 -3.33
C PRO A 47 -10.93 2.91 -2.68
N VAL A 48 -10.27 4.04 -2.94
CA VAL A 48 -10.73 5.37 -2.53
C VAL A 48 -11.46 6.05 -3.69
N SER A 49 -12.73 6.41 -3.51
CA SER A 49 -13.50 7.16 -4.50
C SER A 49 -13.15 8.65 -4.50
N VAL A 50 -12.69 9.18 -5.63
CA VAL A 50 -12.32 10.61 -5.80
C VAL A 50 -13.40 11.35 -6.56
N TYR A 51 -14.00 12.36 -5.93
CA TYR A 51 -14.99 13.23 -6.56
C TYR A 51 -14.41 14.63 -6.79
N GLY A 52 -14.75 15.21 -7.93
CA GLY A 52 -14.31 16.54 -8.32
C GLY A 52 -15.43 17.56 -8.32
N ILE A 53 -15.24 18.69 -7.65
CA ILE A 53 -16.14 19.84 -7.74
C ILE A 53 -15.37 20.99 -8.39
N ASP A 54 -15.67 21.21 -9.67
CA ASP A 54 -15.07 22.24 -10.49
C ASP A 54 -15.72 23.60 -10.22
N THR A 55 -14.96 24.53 -9.66
CA THR A 55 -15.38 25.92 -9.43
C THR A 55 -14.76 26.90 -10.44
N GLY A 56 -14.03 26.41 -11.47
CA GLY A 56 -13.38 27.28 -12.44
C GLY A 56 -12.62 26.56 -13.56
N HIS A 57 -11.73 25.62 -13.23
CA HIS A 57 -10.88 24.89 -14.20
C HIS A 57 -10.38 23.51 -13.70
N LEU A 58 -11.07 22.86 -12.76
CA LEU A 58 -10.65 21.57 -12.20
C LEU A 58 -10.75 20.41 -13.23
N SER A 59 -11.60 20.53 -14.24
CA SER A 59 -11.96 19.46 -15.19
C SER A 59 -10.93 19.17 -16.32
N SER A 60 -9.64 19.24 -16.01
CA SER A 60 -8.57 18.74 -16.90
C SER A 60 -8.77 17.25 -17.25
N THR A 61 -8.23 16.80 -18.38
CA THR A 61 -8.31 15.40 -18.82
C THR A 61 -7.72 14.45 -17.78
N GLU A 62 -6.57 14.82 -17.23
CA GLU A 62 -5.81 14.05 -16.25
C GLU A 62 -6.62 13.85 -14.96
N PHE A 63 -7.27 14.91 -14.49
CA PHE A 63 -8.14 14.85 -13.33
C PHE A 63 -9.40 14.01 -13.57
N ARG A 64 -9.98 14.12 -14.76
CA ARG A 64 -11.12 13.28 -15.14
C ARG A 64 -10.72 11.81 -15.15
N THR A 65 -9.54 11.48 -15.68
CA THR A 65 -9.00 10.12 -15.65
C THR A 65 -8.87 9.60 -14.23
N LEU A 66 -8.26 10.37 -13.33
CA LEU A 66 -8.16 10.02 -11.90
C LEU A 66 -9.53 9.78 -11.25
N VAL A 67 -10.48 10.69 -11.50
CA VAL A 67 -11.84 10.58 -10.95
C VAL A 67 -12.52 9.31 -11.47
N THR A 68 -12.44 9.03 -12.77
CA THR A 68 -13.07 7.84 -13.37
C THR A 68 -12.40 6.54 -12.94
N SER A 69 -11.07 6.49 -12.84
CA SER A 69 -10.35 5.29 -12.40
C SER A 69 -10.64 4.97 -10.92
N SER A 70 -10.96 6.00 -10.13
CA SER A 70 -11.38 5.85 -8.73
C SER A 70 -12.87 5.58 -8.55
N SER A 71 -13.63 5.31 -9.63
CA SER A 71 -15.10 5.15 -9.58
C SER A 71 -15.89 6.39 -9.10
N GLY A 72 -15.26 7.57 -9.05
CA GLY A 72 -15.93 8.82 -8.67
C GLY A 72 -16.47 9.59 -9.87
N THR A 73 -17.00 10.80 -9.63
CA THR A 73 -17.52 11.68 -10.68
C THR A 73 -17.13 13.14 -10.48
N THR A 74 -17.18 13.92 -11.56
CA THR A 74 -16.97 15.38 -11.54
C THR A 74 -18.28 16.14 -11.68
N ALA A 75 -18.45 17.22 -10.92
CA ALA A 75 -19.55 18.17 -11.05
C ALA A 75 -19.02 19.60 -11.14
N ASN A 76 -19.78 20.50 -11.78
CA ASN A 76 -19.44 21.92 -11.90
C ASN A 76 -20.32 22.76 -10.97
N ALA A 77 -19.69 23.61 -10.16
CA ALA A 77 -20.35 24.60 -9.33
C ALA A 77 -20.40 25.95 -10.07
N SER A 78 -21.59 26.32 -10.55
CA SER A 78 -21.82 27.61 -11.22
C SER A 78 -21.91 28.78 -10.25
N SER A 79 -22.04 28.52 -8.94
CA SER A 79 -21.94 29.52 -7.88
C SER A 79 -21.36 28.90 -6.60
N PRO A 80 -20.77 29.72 -5.70
CA PRO A 80 -20.25 29.21 -4.42
C PRO A 80 -21.29 28.51 -3.54
N ASP A 81 -22.57 28.89 -3.66
CA ASP A 81 -23.64 28.35 -2.84
C ASP A 81 -24.02 26.91 -3.25
N GLN A 82 -23.67 26.47 -4.47
CA GLN A 82 -23.92 25.11 -4.94
C GLN A 82 -22.91 24.08 -4.41
N VAL A 83 -21.76 24.53 -3.89
CA VAL A 83 -20.69 23.63 -3.49
C VAL A 83 -21.14 22.66 -2.39
N SER A 84 -21.91 23.13 -1.41
CA SER A 84 -22.44 22.27 -0.33
C SER A 84 -23.36 21.17 -0.87
N ASP A 85 -24.21 21.51 -1.84
CA ASP A 85 -25.15 20.56 -2.43
C ASP A 85 -24.42 19.51 -3.25
N LEU A 86 -23.38 19.92 -4.00
CA LEU A 86 -22.54 19.00 -4.77
C LEU A 86 -21.73 18.06 -3.87
N VAL A 87 -21.22 18.54 -2.73
CA VAL A 87 -20.57 17.67 -1.73
C VAL A 87 -21.58 16.65 -1.19
N ASN A 88 -22.79 17.08 -0.81
CA ASN A 88 -23.83 16.18 -0.33
C ASN A 88 -24.22 15.14 -1.39
N ASN A 89 -24.31 15.55 -2.66
CA ASN A 89 -24.61 14.64 -3.77
C ASN A 89 -23.50 13.61 -3.98
N ALA A 90 -22.22 14.00 -3.90
CA ALA A 90 -21.10 13.07 -3.98
C ALA A 90 -21.15 12.02 -2.86
N ILE A 91 -21.43 12.46 -1.62
CA ILE A 91 -21.58 11.55 -0.47
C ILE A 91 -22.76 10.60 -0.69
N ASN A 92 -23.93 11.11 -1.07
CA ASN A 92 -25.12 10.29 -1.31
C ASN A 92 -24.92 9.31 -2.47
N SER A 93 -24.18 9.70 -3.51
CA SER A 93 -23.82 8.81 -4.62
C SER A 93 -23.01 7.61 -4.11
N GLU A 94 -22.02 7.84 -3.26
CA GLU A 94 -21.21 6.78 -2.68
C GLU A 94 -22.00 5.85 -1.75
N LEU A 95 -22.90 6.42 -0.94
CA LEU A 95 -23.72 5.67 -0.01
C LEU A 95 -24.70 4.72 -0.72
N ASN A 96 -25.08 5.02 -1.96
CA ASN A 96 -25.96 4.18 -2.77
C ASN A 96 -25.21 3.11 -3.58
N LYS A 97 -23.87 3.15 -3.66
CA LYS A 97 -23.09 2.10 -4.31
C LYS A 97 -23.14 0.79 -3.51
N PRO A 98 -23.04 -0.38 -4.17
CA PRO A 98 -22.94 -1.65 -3.47
C PRO A 98 -21.73 -1.70 -2.53
N PHE A 99 -21.70 -2.71 -1.67
CA PHE A 99 -20.53 -3.06 -0.88
C PHE A 99 -19.79 -4.20 -1.59
N ALA A 100 -18.60 -3.88 -2.11
CA ALA A 100 -17.69 -4.87 -2.66
C ALA A 100 -16.83 -5.45 -1.53
N TRP A 101 -16.66 -6.76 -1.52
CA TRP A 101 -15.77 -7.45 -0.61
C TRP A 101 -15.18 -8.67 -1.29
N ILE A 102 -13.90 -8.87 -1.07
CA ILE A 102 -13.12 -10.01 -1.55
C ILE A 102 -12.35 -10.56 -0.34
N GLN A 103 -12.42 -11.87 -0.12
CA GLN A 103 -11.68 -12.53 0.94
C GLN A 103 -10.18 -12.40 0.69
N GLY A 104 -9.37 -12.36 1.73
CA GLY A 104 -7.91 -12.47 1.62
C GLY A 104 -7.20 -11.99 2.88
N PRO A 105 -5.86 -11.89 2.86
CA PRO A 105 -4.97 -12.13 1.71
C PRO A 105 -4.98 -13.59 1.21
N TYR A 106 -4.52 -13.81 -0.02
CA TYR A 106 -4.32 -15.14 -0.60
C TYR A 106 -2.84 -15.46 -0.72
N VAL A 107 -2.48 -16.71 -0.42
CA VAL A 107 -1.14 -17.24 -0.63
C VAL A 107 -1.26 -18.59 -1.31
N ALA A 108 -0.54 -18.80 -2.40
CA ALA A 108 -0.55 -20.06 -3.11
C ALA A 108 0.75 -20.29 -3.88
N LYS A 109 0.98 -21.54 -4.28
CA LYS A 109 2.09 -21.90 -5.15
C LYS A 109 1.75 -21.61 -6.62
N VAL A 110 2.74 -21.24 -7.42
CA VAL A 110 2.60 -21.13 -8.88
C VAL A 110 2.00 -22.41 -9.47
N GLY A 111 0.95 -22.27 -10.26
CA GLY A 111 0.25 -23.38 -10.90
C GLY A 111 -0.86 -24.01 -10.06
N ASP A 112 -0.96 -23.71 -8.76
CA ASP A 112 -2.09 -24.13 -7.95
C ASP A 112 -3.33 -23.29 -8.24
N SER A 113 -4.50 -23.90 -8.06
CA SER A 113 -5.78 -23.20 -8.19
C SER A 113 -6.13 -22.49 -6.88
N VAL A 114 -6.49 -21.20 -6.98
CA VAL A 114 -6.93 -20.35 -5.89
C VAL A 114 -8.43 -20.15 -5.99
N ASP A 115 -9.17 -20.55 -4.96
CA ASP A 115 -10.59 -20.27 -4.83
C ASP A 115 -10.80 -18.89 -4.20
N ILE A 116 -11.27 -17.95 -5.02
CA ILE A 116 -11.47 -16.57 -4.63
C ILE A 116 -12.95 -16.36 -4.26
N ASP A 117 -13.20 -15.84 -3.06
CA ASP A 117 -14.53 -15.70 -2.47
C ASP A 117 -14.89 -14.23 -2.24
N ALA A 118 -15.96 -13.79 -2.89
CA ALA A 118 -16.57 -12.47 -2.74
C ALA A 118 -18.00 -12.52 -2.18
N ALA A 119 -18.39 -13.62 -1.52
CA ALA A 119 -19.77 -13.85 -1.08
C ALA A 119 -20.28 -12.86 -0.02
N ALA A 120 -19.39 -12.11 0.66
CA ALA A 120 -19.81 -11.03 1.56
C ALA A 120 -20.16 -9.71 0.84
N SER A 121 -19.94 -9.64 -0.48
CA SER A 121 -20.41 -8.53 -1.31
C SER A 121 -21.93 -8.45 -1.29
N HIS A 122 -22.49 -7.25 -1.18
CA HIS A 122 -23.94 -7.06 -1.15
C HIS A 122 -24.37 -5.75 -1.80
N ALA A 123 -25.54 -5.78 -2.42
CA ALA A 123 -26.17 -4.60 -2.99
C ALA A 123 -26.76 -3.72 -1.88
N VAL A 124 -26.68 -2.40 -2.07
CA VAL A 124 -27.43 -1.44 -1.23
C VAL A 124 -28.84 -1.24 -1.79
N SER A 125 -28.99 -1.33 -3.11
CA SER A 125 -30.27 -1.29 -3.81
C SER A 125 -30.41 -2.49 -4.76
N GLY A 126 -31.58 -3.13 -4.76
CA GLY A 126 -31.86 -4.27 -5.64
C GLY A 126 -30.95 -5.48 -5.37
N SER A 127 -30.29 -5.99 -6.42
CA SER A 127 -29.41 -7.16 -6.36
C SER A 127 -28.10 -6.93 -7.13
N LEU A 128 -27.05 -7.67 -6.77
CA LEU A 128 -25.83 -7.72 -7.58
C LEU A 128 -26.10 -8.49 -8.88
N THR A 129 -25.63 -7.95 -9.99
CA THR A 129 -25.87 -8.48 -11.34
C THR A 129 -24.59 -8.93 -12.04
N SER A 130 -23.42 -8.49 -11.58
CA SER A 130 -22.12 -8.83 -12.19
C SER A 130 -20.98 -8.74 -11.18
N TYR A 131 -19.99 -9.62 -11.35
CA TYR A 131 -18.71 -9.68 -10.65
C TYR A 131 -17.61 -9.67 -11.71
N GLU A 132 -16.80 -8.63 -11.76
CA GLU A 132 -15.71 -8.46 -12.71
C GLU A 132 -14.39 -8.52 -11.95
N TRP A 133 -13.47 -9.36 -12.40
CA TRP A 133 -12.23 -9.69 -11.71
C TRP A 133 -11.02 -9.16 -12.48
N ASP A 134 -10.10 -8.55 -11.75
CA ASP A 134 -8.78 -8.10 -12.22
C ASP A 134 -7.74 -8.92 -11.44
N PHE A 135 -7.05 -9.85 -12.11
CA PHE A 135 -6.14 -10.78 -11.45
C PHE A 135 -4.70 -10.27 -11.39
N ASN A 136 -4.37 -9.16 -12.05
CA ASN A 136 -3.00 -8.62 -12.10
C ASN A 136 -2.86 -7.22 -11.47
N GLY A 137 -3.98 -6.61 -11.07
CA GLY A 137 -4.04 -5.31 -10.43
C GLY A 137 -3.77 -4.13 -11.36
N ASP A 138 -3.87 -4.31 -12.69
CA ASP A 138 -3.59 -3.27 -13.67
C ASP A 138 -4.79 -2.31 -13.91
N GLY A 139 -5.95 -2.62 -13.33
CA GLY A 139 -7.19 -1.86 -13.44
C GLY A 139 -8.05 -2.21 -14.66
N VAL A 140 -7.62 -3.17 -15.48
CA VAL A 140 -8.39 -3.83 -16.52
C VAL A 140 -8.98 -5.12 -15.94
N TYR A 141 -10.26 -5.35 -16.19
CA TYR A 141 -10.92 -6.56 -15.71
C TYR A 141 -10.75 -7.68 -16.73
N ASP A 142 -10.14 -8.78 -16.29
CA ASP A 142 -9.79 -9.95 -17.08
C ASP A 142 -10.99 -10.88 -17.29
N GLU A 143 -11.85 -11.00 -16.28
CA GLU A 143 -12.94 -11.97 -16.29
C GLU A 143 -14.23 -11.39 -15.71
N THR A 144 -15.37 -11.87 -16.21
CA THR A 144 -16.70 -11.50 -15.71
C THR A 144 -17.51 -12.74 -15.37
N ALA A 145 -18.06 -12.77 -14.16
CA ALA A 145 -18.88 -13.83 -13.63
C ALA A 145 -20.22 -13.31 -13.07
N ASN A 146 -21.17 -14.24 -12.91
CA ASN A 146 -22.46 -13.99 -12.26
C ASN A 146 -22.55 -14.69 -10.88
N SER A 147 -21.43 -15.21 -10.39
CA SER A 147 -21.28 -15.89 -9.11
C SER A 147 -20.27 -15.13 -8.26
N PRO A 148 -20.47 -15.02 -6.93
CA PRO A 148 -19.50 -14.39 -6.04
C PRO A 148 -18.22 -15.21 -5.83
N ARG A 149 -18.14 -16.42 -6.37
CA ARG A 149 -16.97 -17.30 -6.24
C ARG A 149 -16.43 -17.66 -7.60
N ILE A 150 -15.10 -17.65 -7.71
CA ILE A 150 -14.36 -17.98 -8.92
C ILE A 150 -13.09 -18.75 -8.53
N THR A 151 -12.65 -19.65 -9.40
CA THR A 151 -11.37 -20.35 -9.27
C THR A 151 -10.43 -19.79 -10.33
N HIS A 152 -9.23 -19.38 -9.93
CA HIS A 152 -8.20 -18.87 -10.83
C HIS A 152 -6.86 -19.59 -10.60
N THR A 153 -6.04 -19.74 -11.63
CA THR A 153 -4.70 -20.33 -11.53
C THR A 153 -3.68 -19.37 -12.11
N PHE A 154 -2.75 -18.93 -11.27
CA PHE A 154 -1.63 -18.09 -11.64
C PHE A 154 -0.52 -18.96 -12.21
N THR A 155 -0.02 -18.61 -13.39
CA THR A 155 1.00 -19.41 -14.12
C THR A 155 2.43 -18.88 -13.95
N GLU A 156 2.56 -17.72 -13.32
CA GLU A 156 3.83 -17.06 -13.01
C GLU A 156 3.77 -16.59 -11.55
N GLU A 157 4.95 -16.34 -10.97
CA GLU A 157 5.05 -15.69 -9.66
C GLU A 157 4.40 -14.30 -9.71
N PHE A 158 3.66 -13.96 -8.66
CA PHE A 158 2.93 -12.70 -8.58
C PHE A 158 2.76 -12.28 -7.13
N SER A 159 3.29 -11.11 -6.78
CA SER A 159 3.02 -10.45 -5.50
C SER A 159 2.42 -9.09 -5.79
N GLY A 160 1.18 -8.89 -5.35
CA GLY A 160 0.42 -7.69 -5.67
C GLY A 160 -1.03 -7.76 -5.20
N VAL A 161 -1.87 -6.92 -5.80
CA VAL A 161 -3.30 -6.90 -5.52
C VAL A 161 -4.09 -7.50 -6.67
N ILE A 162 -5.15 -8.23 -6.33
CA ILE A 162 -6.25 -8.51 -7.25
C ILE A 162 -7.43 -7.60 -6.92
N GLY A 163 -8.24 -7.33 -7.93
CA GLY A 163 -9.42 -6.48 -7.82
C GLY A 163 -10.71 -7.21 -8.17
N LEU A 164 -11.79 -6.72 -7.56
CA LEU A 164 -13.15 -7.11 -7.84
C LEU A 164 -13.99 -5.85 -8.03
N ARG A 165 -14.74 -5.78 -9.13
CA ARG A 165 -15.85 -4.84 -9.30
C ARG A 165 -17.17 -5.58 -9.25
N VAL A 166 -18.04 -5.16 -8.33
CA VAL A 166 -19.42 -5.65 -8.27
C VAL A 166 -20.35 -4.57 -8.78
N THR A 167 -21.29 -4.96 -9.63
CA THR A 167 -22.32 -4.06 -10.19
C THR A 167 -23.69 -4.49 -9.69
N GLN A 168 -24.50 -3.54 -9.22
CA GLN A 168 -25.87 -3.79 -8.81
C GLN A 168 -26.88 -3.44 -9.92
N SER A 169 -28.14 -3.84 -9.75
CA SER A 169 -29.17 -3.75 -10.79
C SER A 169 -29.51 -2.33 -11.29
N ASP A 170 -29.16 -1.29 -10.53
CA ASP A 170 -29.32 0.12 -10.94
C ASP A 170 -28.11 0.68 -11.70
N GLY A 171 -27.09 -0.15 -11.96
CA GLY A 171 -25.88 0.20 -12.68
C GLY A 171 -24.77 0.80 -11.82
N GLN A 172 -25.01 1.04 -10.52
CA GLN A 172 -23.94 1.48 -9.63
C GLN A 172 -22.98 0.32 -9.34
N ALA A 173 -21.69 0.65 -9.25
CA ALA A 173 -20.64 -0.32 -9.00
C ALA A 173 -19.75 0.11 -7.83
N ALA A 174 -19.11 -0.87 -7.21
CA ALA A 174 -18.07 -0.68 -6.21
C ALA A 174 -16.91 -1.64 -6.47
N VAL A 175 -15.72 -1.22 -6.08
CA VAL A 175 -14.48 -1.99 -6.25
C VAL A 175 -13.92 -2.35 -4.89
N ALA A 176 -13.37 -3.56 -4.76
CA ALA A 176 -12.57 -4.01 -3.63
C ALA A 176 -11.28 -4.65 -4.14
N THR A 177 -10.22 -4.59 -3.35
CA THR A 177 -8.94 -5.24 -3.66
C THR A 177 -8.46 -6.06 -2.48
N THR A 178 -7.64 -7.07 -2.74
CA THR A 178 -6.95 -7.87 -1.70
C THR A 178 -5.55 -8.24 -2.19
N GLN A 179 -4.64 -8.47 -1.26
CA GLN A 179 -3.30 -8.96 -1.57
C GLN A 179 -3.33 -10.43 -1.97
N VAL A 180 -2.49 -10.78 -2.93
CA VAL A 180 -2.18 -12.15 -3.29
C VAL A 180 -0.66 -12.29 -3.44
N ASP A 181 -0.14 -13.39 -2.90
CA ASP A 181 1.26 -13.78 -3.04
C ASP A 181 1.31 -15.20 -3.64
N ILE A 182 1.79 -15.26 -4.87
CA ILE A 182 2.02 -16.49 -5.62
C ILE A 182 3.52 -16.70 -5.69
N THR A 183 4.01 -17.67 -4.92
CA THR A 183 5.44 -18.01 -4.82
C THR A 183 5.69 -19.40 -5.37
N ASP A 184 6.94 -19.76 -5.56
CA ASP A 184 7.34 -21.06 -6.11
C ASP A 184 7.12 -22.22 -5.15
N ASP A 185 7.00 -21.96 -3.86
CA ASP A 185 6.80 -22.93 -2.78
C ASP A 185 5.46 -22.75 -2.01
N GLY A 186 4.83 -21.60 -2.16
CA GLY A 186 3.54 -21.22 -1.58
C GLY A 186 3.61 -20.57 -0.18
N ASP A 187 4.75 -20.06 0.27
CA ASP A 187 4.95 -19.59 1.65
C ASP A 187 4.87 -18.06 1.88
N SER A 188 4.41 -17.31 0.87
CA SER A 188 4.30 -15.83 0.84
C SER A 188 5.61 -15.05 0.82
N THR A 189 6.76 -15.72 0.76
CA THR A 189 8.06 -15.08 0.59
C THR A 189 8.48 -15.11 -0.88
N PRO A 190 8.70 -13.95 -1.54
CA PRO A 190 9.25 -13.95 -2.89
C PRO A 190 10.62 -14.61 -2.94
N ARG A 191 10.89 -15.35 -4.02
CA ARG A 191 12.10 -16.16 -4.21
C ARG A 191 13.43 -15.42 -3.97
N ASP A 192 13.46 -14.11 -4.21
CA ASP A 192 14.65 -13.26 -4.05
C ASP A 192 14.93 -12.87 -2.58
N GLN A 193 13.95 -13.06 -1.70
CA GLN A 193 13.99 -12.76 -0.27
C GLN A 193 13.84 -14.01 0.59
N ASP A 194 13.63 -15.16 -0.04
CA ASP A 194 13.39 -16.44 0.61
C ASP A 194 14.71 -17.17 0.94
N ASN A 195 14.93 -17.48 2.21
CA ASN A 195 16.08 -18.27 2.66
C ASN A 195 15.92 -19.79 2.40
N CYS A 196 14.74 -20.24 1.96
CA CYS A 196 14.46 -21.58 1.45
C CYS A 196 13.55 -21.58 0.20
N PRO A 197 14.02 -21.05 -0.94
CA PRO A 197 13.23 -20.84 -2.16
C PRO A 197 12.29 -21.99 -2.57
N ASP A 198 12.77 -23.23 -2.50
CA ASP A 198 12.02 -24.39 -3.00
C ASP A 198 11.27 -25.17 -1.89
N VAL A 199 11.28 -24.68 -0.64
CA VAL A 199 10.74 -25.36 0.55
C VAL A 199 9.88 -24.40 1.38
N TYR A 200 8.57 -24.69 1.44
CA TYR A 200 7.62 -23.93 2.24
C TYR A 200 8.12 -23.66 3.67
N ASN A 201 8.45 -22.40 3.97
CA ASN A 201 8.93 -22.00 5.28
C ASN A 201 8.51 -20.57 5.65
N TRP A 202 7.20 -20.33 5.70
CA TRP A 202 6.57 -19.02 6.02
C TRP A 202 7.23 -18.22 7.19
N GLY A 203 7.83 -18.91 8.16
CA GLY A 203 8.50 -18.30 9.30
C GLY A 203 9.89 -17.71 9.01
N GLN A 204 10.51 -18.06 7.88
CA GLN A 204 11.84 -17.63 7.43
C GLN A 204 12.90 -17.77 8.54
N SER A 205 12.79 -18.84 9.34
CA SER A 205 13.71 -19.10 10.45
C SER A 205 15.11 -19.43 9.90
N ASP A 206 16.12 -18.82 10.50
CA ASP A 206 17.55 -19.05 10.21
C ASP A 206 18.30 -18.87 11.53
N PHE A 207 18.56 -19.99 12.21
CA PHE A 207 19.03 -19.99 13.60
C PHE A 207 20.48 -19.49 13.73
N ASP A 208 21.36 -19.82 12.79
CA ASP A 208 22.77 -19.44 12.81
C ASP A 208 23.12 -18.26 11.88
N ASN A 209 22.15 -17.73 11.14
CA ASN A 209 22.24 -16.59 10.24
C ASN A 209 23.26 -16.79 9.10
N ASP A 210 23.30 -17.99 8.54
CA ASP A 210 24.17 -18.29 7.40
C ASP A 210 23.50 -17.96 6.03
N GLY A 211 22.21 -17.60 6.06
CA GLY A 211 21.40 -17.23 4.90
C GLY A 211 20.62 -18.39 4.28
N VAL A 212 20.72 -19.59 4.84
CA VAL A 212 19.89 -20.76 4.51
C VAL A 212 18.90 -20.96 5.65
N GLY A 213 17.62 -21.13 5.33
CA GLY A 213 16.61 -21.31 6.37
C GLY A 213 16.66 -22.69 7.03
N ASP A 214 16.26 -22.77 8.29
CA ASP A 214 16.29 -23.99 9.12
C ASP A 214 15.58 -25.20 8.46
N GLU A 215 14.56 -24.94 7.62
CA GLU A 215 13.78 -25.99 6.95
C GLU A 215 14.49 -26.62 5.74
N CYS A 216 15.45 -25.90 5.13
CA CYS A 216 16.22 -26.35 3.97
C CYS A 216 17.73 -26.45 4.25
N ASP A 217 18.17 -26.07 5.45
CA ASP A 217 19.54 -26.23 5.93
C ASP A 217 19.79 -27.68 6.37
N PRO A 218 20.82 -28.38 5.82
CA PRO A 218 21.22 -29.70 6.29
C PRO A 218 21.88 -29.71 7.68
N ASP A 219 22.47 -28.61 8.15
CA ASP A 219 23.15 -28.48 9.44
C ASP A 219 22.56 -27.30 10.24
N PRO A 220 21.26 -27.35 10.62
CA PRO A 220 20.57 -26.24 11.25
C PRO A 220 21.23 -25.88 12.58
N GLY A 221 21.93 -24.75 12.56
CA GLY A 221 22.52 -24.10 13.73
C GLY A 221 24.05 -24.11 13.80
N PHE A 222 24.57 -23.53 14.88
CA PHE A 222 26.01 -23.27 14.97
C PHE A 222 26.84 -24.57 14.85
N PRO A 223 27.91 -24.56 14.04
CA PRO A 223 28.82 -25.69 13.91
C PRO A 223 29.29 -26.18 15.28
N THR A 224 29.06 -27.47 15.56
CA THR A 224 29.53 -28.11 16.80
C THR A 224 30.91 -28.73 16.64
N GLU A 225 31.40 -28.86 15.41
CA GLU A 225 32.75 -29.31 15.08
C GLU A 225 33.59 -28.16 14.51
N ASP A 226 34.83 -28.06 14.97
CA ASP A 226 35.80 -27.12 14.40
C ASP A 226 36.05 -27.46 12.92
N LYS A 227 36.08 -26.42 12.06
CA LYS A 227 36.49 -26.61 10.66
C LYS A 227 37.91 -27.23 10.63
N PRO A 228 38.21 -28.16 9.71
CA PRO A 228 39.55 -28.73 9.59
C PRO A 228 40.62 -27.63 9.50
N GLY A 229 41.53 -27.58 10.48
CA GLY A 229 42.58 -26.55 10.58
C GLY A 229 42.27 -25.35 11.47
N VAL A 230 41.04 -25.25 11.98
CA VAL A 230 40.69 -24.38 13.10
C VAL A 230 40.87 -25.21 14.38
N CYS A 231 41.62 -24.66 15.32
CA CYS A 231 41.84 -25.28 16.61
C CYS A 231 41.87 -24.20 17.67
N VAL A 232 41.45 -24.55 18.88
CA VAL A 232 41.53 -23.68 20.05
C VAL A 232 42.99 -23.71 20.55
N VAL A 233 43.65 -22.55 20.50
CA VAL A 233 45.03 -22.39 20.98
C VAL A 233 45.08 -22.78 22.47
N GLY A 234 45.67 -23.94 22.76
CA GLY A 234 45.82 -24.47 24.11
C GLY A 234 44.98 -25.70 24.46
N GLU A 235 44.01 -26.11 23.63
CA GLU A 235 43.23 -27.34 23.86
C GLU A 235 43.55 -28.44 22.85
N ASN A 236 43.35 -28.17 21.56
CA ASN A 236 43.43 -29.16 20.47
C ASN A 236 44.34 -28.72 19.31
N CYS A 237 44.95 -27.54 19.38
CA CYS A 237 46.01 -27.18 18.44
C CYS A 237 47.27 -28.04 18.69
N PRO A 238 47.92 -28.57 17.63
CA PRO A 238 49.29 -29.05 17.74
C PRO A 238 50.13 -27.94 18.39
N PRO A 239 50.98 -28.26 19.40
CA PRO A 239 51.91 -27.26 19.92
C PRO A 239 52.72 -26.73 18.76
N ASP A 240 52.86 -25.41 18.69
CA ASP A 240 53.52 -24.66 17.61
C ASP A 240 54.90 -25.27 17.32
N GLY A 241 54.93 -26.24 16.40
CA GLY A 241 56.07 -27.12 16.14
C GLY A 241 57.02 -26.56 15.09
N GLY A 242 56.76 -25.33 14.63
CA GLY A 242 57.54 -24.63 13.63
C GLY A 242 57.73 -23.19 14.05
N ALA A 243 58.95 -22.68 13.84
CA ALA A 243 59.34 -21.30 14.05
C ALA A 243 58.27 -20.29 13.57
N PRO A 244 58.16 -19.11 14.23
CA PRO A 244 57.12 -18.13 13.92
C PRO A 244 57.03 -17.90 12.42
N SER A 245 55.85 -18.19 11.86
CA SER A 245 55.51 -17.75 10.52
C SER A 245 55.75 -16.24 10.47
N VAL A 246 56.68 -15.83 9.62
CA VAL A 246 56.92 -14.42 9.38
C VAL A 246 55.65 -13.92 8.71
N GLN A 247 54.77 -13.29 9.49
CA GLN A 247 53.67 -12.50 8.96
C GLN A 247 54.28 -11.59 7.88
N PRO A 248 53.80 -11.63 6.62
CA PRO A 248 54.31 -10.75 5.58
C PRO A 248 54.23 -9.32 6.10
N THR A 249 55.39 -8.69 6.25
CA THR A 249 55.45 -7.27 6.56
C THR A 249 54.89 -6.54 5.35
N PRO A 250 53.94 -5.60 5.51
CA PRO A 250 53.47 -4.80 4.39
C PRO A 250 54.65 -4.06 3.74
N ASP A 251 54.80 -4.22 2.44
CA ASP A 251 55.80 -3.51 1.64
C ASP A 251 55.54 -1.99 1.72
N PRO A 252 56.50 -1.15 2.15
CA PRO A 252 56.30 0.29 2.29
C PRO A 252 56.05 1.04 0.97
N ASN A 253 56.17 0.38 -0.20
CA ASN A 253 56.17 1.05 -1.51
C ASN A 253 55.03 0.66 -2.48
N SER A 254 53.98 -0.03 -2.03
CA SER A 254 52.78 -0.16 -2.86
C SER A 254 51.84 1.03 -2.61
N GLY A 255 51.93 2.04 -3.47
CA GLY A 255 51.13 3.26 -3.44
C GLY A 255 49.66 3.05 -3.81
N SER A 256 48.91 2.32 -2.99
CA SER A 256 47.45 2.31 -3.04
C SER A 256 46.91 3.33 -2.06
N VAL A 257 46.41 4.44 -2.59
CA VAL A 257 45.64 5.44 -1.83
C VAL A 257 44.45 4.74 -1.18
N PRO A 258 44.28 4.79 0.15
CA PRO A 258 43.10 4.23 0.79
C PRO A 258 41.89 5.10 0.44
N THR A 259 40.89 4.50 -0.20
CA THR A 259 39.54 5.05 -0.22
C THR A 259 39.07 5.17 1.24
N PRO A 260 38.62 6.34 1.72
CA PRO A 260 38.12 6.48 3.07
C PRO A 260 36.95 5.51 3.31
N ALA A 261 37.05 4.75 4.39
CA ALA A 261 35.93 3.98 4.92
C ALA A 261 34.77 4.93 5.21
N VAL A 262 33.62 4.68 4.58
CA VAL A 262 32.36 5.31 4.96
C VAL A 262 32.02 4.78 6.34
N VAL A 263 32.10 5.66 7.34
CA VAL A 263 31.57 5.43 8.68
C VAL A 263 30.06 5.27 8.54
N PRO A 264 29.45 4.14 8.96
CA PRO A 264 28.00 4.10 9.08
C PRO A 264 27.60 5.09 10.19
N GLU A 265 26.79 6.07 9.80
CA GLU A 265 26.13 7.00 10.72
C GLU A 265 25.27 6.19 11.71
N PRO A 266 25.25 6.52 13.01
CA PRO A 266 24.44 5.79 13.97
C PRO A 266 22.95 5.96 13.64
N THR A 267 22.34 4.92 13.07
CA THR A 267 20.89 4.84 12.90
C THR A 267 20.25 4.84 14.28
N LYS A 268 19.54 5.93 14.58
CA LYS A 268 18.69 6.04 15.77
C LYS A 268 17.69 4.88 15.78
N ALA A 269 17.70 4.12 16.88
CA ALA A 269 16.62 3.22 17.24
C ALA A 269 15.26 3.95 17.24
N PRO A 270 14.20 3.40 16.63
CA PRO A 270 12.86 3.91 16.83
C PRO A 270 12.43 3.62 18.28
N THR A 271 12.40 4.68 19.08
CA THR A 271 11.91 4.66 20.45
C THR A 271 10.38 4.68 20.45
N ALA A 272 9.82 3.67 21.11
CA ALA A 272 8.54 3.63 21.82
C ALA A 272 7.22 3.88 21.06
N ALA A 273 6.31 2.92 21.27
CA ALA A 273 4.88 3.02 21.04
C ALA A 273 4.24 4.29 21.62
N PRO A 274 3.23 4.89 20.96
CA PRO A 274 2.48 5.97 21.56
C PRO A 274 1.39 5.41 22.48
N THR A 275 1.63 5.51 23.79
CA THR A 275 0.55 5.67 24.77
C THR A 275 0.28 7.16 24.90
N THR A 276 -0.92 7.66 24.59
CA THR A 276 -1.36 8.97 25.10
C THR A 276 -2.84 9.02 25.43
N THR A 277 -3.08 9.02 26.74
CA THR A 277 -4.11 9.74 27.48
C THR A 277 -4.48 11.09 26.87
N ALA A 278 -5.78 11.37 26.81
CA ALA A 278 -6.35 12.63 26.35
C ALA A 278 -5.94 13.82 27.25
N SER A 279 -5.44 14.90 26.63
CA SER A 279 -5.35 16.22 27.27
C SER A 279 -6.03 17.28 26.39
N ARG A 280 -6.89 18.09 27.01
CA ARG A 280 -7.71 19.15 26.39
C ARG A 280 -6.91 20.46 26.28
N ARG A 281 -7.34 21.30 25.31
CA ARG A 281 -7.06 22.75 25.06
C ARG A 281 -5.84 23.03 24.15
N SER A 282 -5.79 24.08 23.32
CA SER A 282 -6.75 25.10 22.81
C SER A 282 -6.10 25.70 21.55
N LEU A 283 -6.90 26.05 20.53
CA LEU A 283 -6.47 26.70 19.29
C LEU A 283 -5.88 28.11 19.54
N SER A 284 -4.92 28.50 18.71
CA SER A 284 -4.56 29.90 18.46
C SER A 284 -4.33 30.10 16.97
N ASN A 285 -5.00 31.11 16.43
CA ASN A 285 -5.10 31.47 15.02
C ASN A 285 -4.36 32.79 14.81
N THR A 286 -3.40 32.89 13.88
CA THR A 286 -2.92 34.19 13.34
C THR A 286 -2.30 34.06 11.94
N GLY A 287 -2.97 34.68 10.94
CA GLY A 287 -2.33 35.58 9.96
C GLY A 287 -1.76 35.01 8.64
N PRO A 288 -1.77 35.80 7.54
CA PRO A 288 -2.12 35.30 6.19
C PRO A 288 -1.01 35.42 5.13
N ARG A 289 -0.96 34.46 4.18
CA ARG A 289 -0.63 34.60 2.73
C ARG A 289 -0.14 33.26 2.16
N ALA A 290 -0.99 32.57 1.40
CA ALA A 290 -0.66 31.72 0.25
C ALA A 290 -1.96 31.12 -0.30
N GLY A 291 -2.24 31.30 -1.60
CA GLY A 291 -3.30 30.55 -2.28
C GLY A 291 -2.95 29.07 -2.24
N ARG A 292 -3.87 28.23 -1.74
CA ARG A 292 -3.71 26.78 -1.66
C ARG A 292 -4.99 26.10 -2.12
N LEU A 293 -4.80 25.07 -2.96
CA LEU A 293 -5.78 23.99 -3.14
C LEU A 293 -6.26 23.55 -1.76
N THR A 294 -7.58 23.57 -1.57
CA THR A 294 -8.18 23.14 -0.31
C THR A 294 -8.63 21.69 -0.50
N THR A 295 -7.81 20.74 -0.08
CA THR A 295 -8.21 19.34 0.02
C THR A 295 -9.17 19.21 1.21
N LEU A 296 -10.44 18.95 0.93
CA LEU A 296 -11.45 18.71 1.95
C LEU A 296 -11.59 17.19 2.14
N ALA A 297 -10.89 16.63 3.13
CA ALA A 297 -11.13 15.26 3.57
C ALA A 297 -12.39 15.25 4.46
N VAL A 298 -13.53 14.84 3.91
CA VAL A 298 -14.77 14.66 4.67
C VAL A 298 -14.77 13.25 5.26
N ILE A 299 -14.52 13.15 6.57
CA ILE A 299 -14.62 11.89 7.31
C ILE A 299 -16.05 11.82 7.89
N GLY A 300 -16.89 10.99 7.27
CA GLY A 300 -18.25 10.71 7.77
C GLY A 300 -18.25 9.60 8.83
N MET A 301 -18.72 9.91 10.04
CA MET A 301 -19.16 8.93 11.04
C MET A 301 -20.67 8.70 10.93
N LEU A 302 -21.11 7.45 11.06
CA LEU A 302 -22.32 7.14 11.84
C LEU A 302 -21.79 6.94 13.28
N THR A 303 -22.09 7.73 14.30
CA THR A 303 -23.27 8.52 14.67
C THR A 303 -22.94 9.99 14.96
N GLY A 304 -23.68 10.92 14.36
CA GLY A 304 -23.57 12.36 14.61
C GLY A 304 -23.15 13.15 13.38
N ALA A 305 -24.13 13.74 12.68
CA ALA A 305 -23.88 14.65 11.57
C ALA A 305 -23.20 15.94 12.07
N ALA A 306 -22.06 16.29 11.47
CA ALA A 306 -21.43 17.60 11.64
C ALA A 306 -21.30 18.26 10.27
N VAL A 307 -22.15 19.27 10.03
CA VAL A 307 -22.11 20.13 8.84
C VAL A 307 -21.32 21.39 9.20
N LEU A 308 -20.19 21.63 8.55
CA LEU A 308 -19.47 22.89 8.70
C LEU A 308 -19.95 23.88 7.62
N HIS A 309 -20.87 24.77 7.99
CA HIS A 309 -21.23 25.93 7.17
C HIS A 309 -20.17 27.01 7.32
N TYR A 310 -19.78 27.67 6.22
CA TYR A 310 -19.11 28.97 6.29
C TYR A 310 -19.92 30.05 5.57
N ARG A 311 -20.25 31.13 6.31
CA ARG A 311 -20.93 32.32 5.80
C ARG A 311 -19.94 33.24 5.08
N ARG A 312 -20.35 33.70 3.90
CA ARG A 312 -19.74 34.80 3.15
C ARG A 312 -19.82 36.10 3.97
N ARG A 313 -18.68 36.76 4.25
CA ARG A 313 -18.66 38.19 4.59
C ARG A 313 -18.49 38.97 3.30
N VAL A 314 -19.55 39.63 2.87
CA VAL A 314 -19.48 40.71 1.88
C VAL A 314 -18.84 41.91 2.56
N ILE A 315 -17.75 42.43 2.00
CA ILE A 315 -17.31 43.79 2.28
C ILE A 315 -17.05 44.43 0.91
N SER A 316 -17.91 45.40 0.61
CA SER A 316 -17.83 46.41 -0.45
C SER A 316 -16.54 47.22 -0.40
#